data_AF-A0A7Y5SRV3-F1
#
_entry.id   AF-A0A7Y5SRV3-F1
#
_cell.length_a   1.000
_cell.length_b   1.000
_cell.length_c   1.000
_cell.angle_alpha   90.00
_cell.angle_beta   90.00
_cell.angle_gamma   90.00
#
_symmetry.space_group_name_H-M   'P 1'
#
loop_
_entity.id
_entity.type
_entity.pdbx_description
1 polymer ?
#
loop_
_entity_poly.entity_id
_entity_poly.type
_entity_poly.pdbx_seq_one_letter_code
_entity_poly.pdbx_strand_id
1 'polypeptide(L)'
;MGLTRGILTFSAGESLAFVTLQVADDGTYEGDESFTVSLSGPSGGTFIDGSGVAGSRIRASDVAISTANATFSLINGAAGYTEGSDGTASATNAVFTVHRTGNTAAQTLNYIIDGYPGVNYARPDAGDFLPGEFGVTRGLTFAAGQSVATITVRVAQDTTYYGMDTDGRPRLAELLGRLEAVPGIEWIRLMYLYPMHFTDELVDRIASSDRILPYLDLPLQHVNERVLKRMARRVTRAETEHLLDRLRHQIPGLVLRTTMITGFPGESEEQFQEMLDFVVRRRFERLGVFAYSFEPDTPSAKLDGQIPEQVRQERRNRILAAQQEIAFAWNRAQVGRPWEVLIDRDIPGEENAFVGRTYADAPEIDGVVYVTGENLSPGQIVPCEVVDARDYDLIAAATGAPR
;
A
#
# COMPACT_ATOMS: atom_id res chain seq x y z
N MET A 1 39.18 -16.14 -10.79
CA MET A 1 39.94 -16.07 -12.05
C MET A 1 39.20 -16.89 -13.10
N GLY A 2 38.43 -16.22 -13.96
CA GLY A 2 37.76 -16.87 -15.09
C GLY A 2 38.75 -17.30 -16.16
N LEU A 3 38.45 -18.36 -16.89
CA LEU A 3 39.30 -18.89 -17.95
C LEU A 3 39.53 -17.82 -19.03
N THR A 4 40.78 -17.39 -19.22
CA THR A 4 41.18 -16.39 -20.24
C THR A 4 41.29 -16.98 -21.65
N ARG A 5 41.04 -18.28 -21.83
CA ARG A 5 41.10 -19.03 -23.11
C ARG A 5 40.15 -20.24 -23.10
N GLY A 6 39.64 -20.62 -24.28
CA GLY A 6 38.81 -21.81 -24.48
C GLY A 6 38.97 -22.38 -25.91
N ILE A 7 38.43 -23.58 -26.16
CA ILE A 7 38.43 -24.24 -27.47
C ILE A 7 37.00 -24.30 -27.99
N LEU A 8 36.78 -23.82 -29.21
CA LEU A 8 35.53 -24.00 -29.95
C LEU A 8 35.66 -25.24 -30.84
N THR A 9 34.69 -26.16 -30.78
CA THR A 9 34.64 -27.36 -31.61
C THR A 9 33.32 -27.38 -32.37
N PHE A 10 33.37 -27.66 -33.66
CA PHE A 10 32.20 -27.84 -34.52
C PHE A 10 32.07 -29.33 -34.84
N SER A 11 30.89 -29.90 -34.61
CA SER A 11 30.57 -31.25 -35.07
C SER A 11 30.28 -31.25 -36.57
N ALA A 12 30.34 -32.41 -37.21
CA ALA A 12 30.06 -32.52 -38.64
C ALA A 12 28.65 -31.99 -38.97
N GLY A 13 28.57 -30.97 -39.82
CA GLY A 13 27.31 -30.34 -40.23
C GLY A 13 26.87 -29.13 -39.38
N GLU A 14 27.60 -28.78 -38.31
CA GLU A 14 27.31 -27.59 -37.52
C GLU A 14 27.92 -26.33 -38.14
N SER A 15 27.13 -25.25 -38.19
CA SER A 15 27.55 -23.94 -38.71
C SER A 15 27.67 -22.85 -37.63
N LEU A 16 27.28 -23.14 -36.39
CA LEU A 16 27.25 -22.19 -35.27
C LEU A 16 27.77 -22.83 -33.99
N ALA A 17 28.57 -22.06 -33.24
CA ALA A 17 29.01 -22.40 -31.89
C ALA A 17 28.97 -21.12 -31.02
N PHE A 18 28.66 -21.25 -29.73
CA PHE A 18 28.50 -20.13 -28.81
C PHE A 18 29.66 -20.06 -27.80
N VAL A 19 30.07 -18.85 -27.45
CA VAL A 19 30.98 -18.57 -26.32
C VAL A 19 30.18 -17.84 -25.25
N THR A 20 30.13 -18.39 -24.04
CA THR A 20 29.46 -17.75 -22.90
C THR A 20 30.52 -17.20 -21.94
N LEU A 21 30.39 -15.92 -21.59
CA LEU A 21 31.22 -15.25 -20.60
C LEU A 21 30.35 -14.87 -19.40
N GLN A 22 30.85 -15.12 -18.20
CA GLN A 22 30.21 -14.67 -16.96
C GLN A 22 30.87 -13.35 -16.55
N VAL A 23 30.07 -12.30 -16.38
CA VAL A 23 30.50 -11.01 -15.84
C VAL A 23 30.23 -11.04 -14.33
N ALA A 24 31.24 -10.73 -13.52
CA ALA A 24 31.08 -10.60 -12.08
C ALA A 24 30.57 -9.20 -11.77
N ASP A 25 29.55 -9.11 -10.92
CA ASP A 25 29.11 -7.86 -10.31
C ASP A 25 29.91 -7.68 -9.01
N ASP A 26 30.56 -6.54 -8.86
CA ASP A 26 31.19 -6.15 -7.60
C ASP A 26 30.72 -4.75 -7.20
N GLY A 27 31.06 -4.29 -5.99
CA GLY A 27 30.54 -3.03 -5.47
C GLY A 27 31.41 -1.81 -5.73
N THR A 28 32.41 -1.91 -6.62
CA THR A 28 33.42 -0.87 -6.86
C THR A 28 33.10 -0.15 -8.17
N TYR A 29 32.87 1.16 -8.11
CA TYR A 29 32.69 1.92 -9.35
C TYR A 29 34.01 2.06 -10.12
N GLU A 30 34.12 1.35 -11.24
CA GLU A 30 35.28 1.37 -12.15
C GLU A 30 34.94 2.02 -13.52
N GLY A 31 33.67 2.34 -13.77
CA GLY A 31 33.19 2.94 -15.02
C GLY A 31 32.88 1.92 -16.13
N ASP A 32 32.43 2.38 -17.30
CA ASP A 32 32.17 1.48 -18.44
C ASP A 32 33.49 0.90 -18.97
N GLU A 33 33.55 -0.44 -19.05
CA GLU A 33 34.73 -1.16 -19.51
C GLU A 33 34.52 -1.75 -20.89
N SER A 34 35.61 -2.11 -21.57
CA SER A 34 35.55 -2.78 -22.87
C SER A 34 36.52 -3.96 -22.92
N PHE A 35 36.11 -5.02 -23.60
CA PHE A 35 36.93 -6.20 -23.81
C PHE A 35 36.81 -6.71 -25.24
N THR A 36 37.75 -7.55 -25.65
CA THR A 36 37.73 -8.21 -26.96
C THR A 36 37.84 -9.72 -26.81
N VAL A 37 37.23 -10.44 -27.76
CA VAL A 37 37.40 -11.88 -27.94
C VAL A 37 38.07 -12.09 -29.28
N SER A 38 39.17 -12.86 -29.29
CA SER A 38 39.98 -13.12 -30.48
C SER A 38 40.04 -14.62 -30.76
N LEU A 39 39.67 -15.02 -31.97
CA LEU A 39 39.84 -16.39 -32.46
C LEU A 39 41.28 -16.60 -32.94
N SER A 40 41.84 -17.78 -32.68
CA SER A 40 43.19 -18.15 -33.14
C SER A 40 43.34 -19.67 -33.27
N GLY A 41 44.33 -20.12 -34.05
CA GLY A 41 44.69 -21.53 -34.19
C GLY A 41 43.63 -22.41 -34.88
N PRO A 42 43.11 -22.06 -36.07
CA PRO A 42 42.21 -22.93 -36.82
C PRO A 42 42.91 -24.26 -37.17
N SER A 43 42.13 -25.34 -37.27
CA SER A 43 42.62 -26.68 -37.61
C SER A 43 41.71 -27.34 -38.66
N GLY A 44 42.11 -28.49 -39.19
CA GLY A 44 41.29 -29.22 -40.19
C GLY A 44 41.19 -28.53 -41.56
N GLY A 45 42.18 -27.72 -41.95
CA GLY A 45 42.21 -27.03 -43.24
C GLY A 45 41.33 -25.77 -43.31
N THR A 46 40.85 -25.28 -42.17
CA THR A 46 40.02 -24.07 -42.07
C THR A 46 40.87 -22.81 -41.88
N PHE A 47 40.28 -21.64 -42.16
CA PHE A 47 40.87 -20.34 -41.91
C PHE A 47 39.86 -19.43 -41.20
N ILE A 48 40.36 -18.47 -40.43
CA ILE A 48 39.53 -17.41 -39.85
C ILE A 48 39.41 -16.31 -40.90
N ASP A 49 38.18 -16.00 -41.31
CA ASP A 49 37.92 -14.89 -42.21
C ASP A 49 37.87 -13.56 -41.42
N GLY A 50 38.37 -12.48 -42.03
CA GLY A 50 38.49 -11.16 -41.39
C GLY A 50 39.49 -11.09 -40.22
N SER A 51 39.23 -10.21 -39.26
CA SER A 51 40.14 -10.00 -38.11
C SER A 51 40.11 -11.13 -37.08
N GLY A 52 39.02 -11.91 -37.04
CA GLY A 52 38.78 -12.87 -35.96
C GLY A 52 38.61 -12.23 -34.58
N VAL A 53 38.46 -10.91 -34.48
CA VAL A 53 38.35 -10.16 -33.22
C VAL A 53 37.01 -9.43 -33.14
N ALA A 54 36.28 -9.63 -32.05
CA ALA A 54 35.05 -8.91 -31.74
C ALA A 54 35.16 -8.20 -30.38
N GLY A 55 34.77 -6.93 -30.32
CA GLY A 55 34.74 -6.14 -29.08
C GLY A 55 33.34 -6.06 -28.47
N SER A 56 33.27 -5.96 -27.15
CA SER A 56 32.04 -5.68 -26.41
C SER A 56 32.31 -4.76 -25.22
N ARG A 57 31.26 -4.32 -24.53
CA ARG A 57 31.31 -3.43 -23.37
C ARG A 57 30.66 -4.06 -22.15
N ILE A 58 31.20 -3.76 -20.98
CA ILE A 58 30.55 -3.97 -19.68
C ILE A 58 30.09 -2.59 -19.22
N ARG A 59 28.79 -2.44 -18.93
CA ARG A 59 28.24 -1.19 -18.39
C ARG A 59 28.32 -1.26 -16.87
N ALA A 60 28.85 -0.22 -16.23
CA ALA A 60 28.90 -0.16 -14.78
C ALA A 60 27.48 -0.11 -14.18
N SER A 61 27.18 -1.04 -13.28
CA SER A 61 25.98 -1.05 -12.43
C SER A 61 26.14 -0.12 -11.22
N ASP A 62 27.38 0.14 -10.79
CA ASP A 62 27.68 0.95 -9.61
C ASP A 62 27.53 2.45 -9.84
N VAL A 63 27.33 3.18 -8.74
CA VAL A 63 27.12 4.63 -8.76
C VAL A 63 28.43 5.37 -8.49
N ALA A 64 28.79 6.31 -9.37
CA ALA A 64 29.91 7.22 -9.15
C ALA A 64 29.71 8.07 -7.88
N ILE A 65 30.63 7.99 -6.93
CA ILE A 65 30.59 8.78 -5.68
C ILE A 65 31.24 10.15 -5.92
N SER A 66 30.47 11.22 -5.72
CA SER A 66 30.99 12.60 -5.75
C SER A 66 31.89 12.89 -4.54
N THR A 67 33.01 13.61 -4.74
CA THR A 67 33.93 14.03 -3.67
C THR A 67 33.57 15.37 -3.01
N ALA A 68 32.55 16.08 -3.52
CA ALA A 68 32.06 17.31 -2.92
C ALA A 68 31.33 17.03 -1.59
N ASN A 69 31.51 17.83 -0.54
CA ASN A 69 30.84 17.62 0.75
C ASN A 69 29.34 17.33 0.60
N ALA A 70 28.81 16.35 1.33
CA ALA A 70 27.38 16.07 1.35
C ALA A 70 26.63 17.25 1.98
N THR A 71 25.54 17.68 1.35
CA THR A 71 24.59 18.64 1.91
C THR A 71 23.21 18.01 1.99
N PHE A 72 22.46 18.36 3.03
CA PHE A 72 21.16 17.77 3.33
C PHE A 72 20.10 18.85 3.50
N SER A 73 18.92 18.62 2.95
CA SER A 73 17.74 19.46 3.15
C SER A 73 16.54 18.60 3.54
N LEU A 74 15.67 19.14 4.38
CA LEU A 74 14.47 18.47 4.87
C LEU A 74 13.25 19.15 4.28
N ILE A 75 12.36 18.36 3.68
CA ILE A 75 11.08 18.82 3.11
C ILE A 75 9.96 18.13 3.86
N ASN A 76 9.04 18.91 4.43
CA ASN A 76 7.82 18.39 5.02
C ASN A 76 6.77 18.16 3.93
N GLY A 77 6.20 16.94 3.87
CA GLY A 77 5.19 16.57 2.87
C GLY A 77 3.80 17.18 3.10
N ALA A 78 3.51 17.74 4.28
CA ALA A 78 2.21 18.34 4.59
C ALA A 78 2.33 19.60 5.47
N ALA A 79 1.36 20.50 5.38
CA ALA A 79 1.35 21.76 6.14
C ALA A 79 1.00 21.58 7.64
N GLY A 80 0.47 20.42 8.03
CA GLY A 80 0.10 20.10 9.41
C GLY A 80 -0.42 18.67 9.54
N TYR A 81 -0.51 18.19 10.78
CA TYR A 81 -0.98 16.84 11.12
C TYR A 81 -1.88 16.94 12.35
N THR A 82 -2.95 16.15 12.40
CA THR A 82 -3.91 16.16 13.50
C THR A 82 -3.66 14.97 14.42
N GLU A 83 -3.67 15.21 15.73
CA GLU A 83 -3.51 14.19 16.76
C GLU A 83 -4.82 13.44 17.00
N GLY A 84 -4.78 12.10 17.04
CA GLY A 84 -5.91 11.25 17.40
C GLY A 84 -5.90 10.90 18.90
N SER A 85 -7.07 10.73 19.50
CA SER A 85 -7.24 10.61 20.97
C SER A 85 -7.33 9.17 21.52
N ASP A 86 -7.04 8.15 20.70
CA ASP A 86 -7.24 6.75 21.05
C ASP A 86 -5.97 6.03 21.57
N GLY A 87 -4.80 6.66 21.47
CA GLY A 87 -3.51 6.08 21.86
C GLY A 87 -3.16 4.79 21.09
N THR A 88 -3.83 4.50 19.97
CA THR A 88 -3.53 3.34 19.14
C THR A 88 -2.73 3.76 17.91
N ALA A 89 -1.71 2.97 17.57
CA ALA A 89 -0.75 3.24 16.50
C ALA A 89 -1.32 3.03 15.08
N SER A 90 -2.59 3.39 14.84
CA SER A 90 -3.20 3.37 13.52
C SER A 90 -2.98 4.73 12.86
N ALA A 91 -1.83 4.89 12.21
CA ALA A 91 -1.32 6.18 11.77
C ALA A 91 -1.24 6.34 10.26
N THR A 92 -1.72 7.47 9.73
CA THR A 92 -1.10 8.06 8.54
C THR A 92 0.15 8.76 9.03
N ASN A 93 1.32 8.30 8.59
CA ASN A 93 2.57 8.85 9.10
C ASN A 93 2.82 10.27 8.56
N ALA A 94 3.27 11.17 9.42
CA ALA A 94 3.92 12.39 8.97
C ALA A 94 5.27 12.03 8.34
N VAL A 95 5.39 12.22 7.02
CA VAL A 95 6.58 11.86 6.25
C VAL A 95 7.37 13.12 5.91
N PHE A 96 8.63 13.13 6.33
CA PHE A 96 9.60 14.14 5.95
C PHE A 96 10.60 13.53 4.97
N THR A 97 10.83 14.20 3.86
CA THR A 97 11.79 13.77 2.84
C THR A 97 13.11 14.50 3.04
N VAL A 98 14.18 13.74 3.22
CA VAL A 98 15.55 14.26 3.28
C VAL A 98 16.20 14.11 1.92
N HIS A 99 16.54 15.24 1.30
CA HIS A 99 17.31 15.27 0.07
C HIS A 99 18.79 15.43 0.38
N ARG A 100 19.62 14.56 -0.20
CA ARG A 100 21.08 14.62 -0.18
C ARG A 100 21.59 15.08 -1.55
N THR A 101 22.51 16.05 -1.54
CA THR A 101 23.31 16.42 -2.72
C THR A 101 24.80 16.43 -2.38
N GLY A 102 25.69 16.35 -3.37
CA GLY A 102 27.14 16.21 -3.14
C GLY A 102 27.55 14.75 -2.94
N ASN A 103 28.36 14.47 -1.92
CA ASN A 103 28.90 13.13 -1.65
C ASN A 103 27.80 12.11 -1.36
N THR A 104 27.83 11.00 -2.09
CA THR A 104 26.85 9.91 -2.02
C THR A 104 27.38 8.64 -1.36
N ALA A 105 28.55 8.65 -0.71
CA ALA A 105 29.04 7.53 0.09
C ALA A 105 28.05 7.19 1.21
N ALA A 106 28.06 5.95 1.70
CA ALA A 106 27.18 5.54 2.79
C ALA A 106 27.39 6.45 4.02
N GLN A 107 26.31 7.02 4.54
CA GLN A 107 26.37 7.97 5.65
C GLN A 107 25.13 7.86 6.52
N THR A 108 25.32 7.93 7.84
CA THR A 108 24.23 8.02 8.81
C THR A 108 24.18 9.42 9.41
N LEU A 109 22.99 10.01 9.39
CA LEU A 109 22.67 11.25 10.09
C LEU A 109 21.91 10.92 11.37
N ASN A 110 22.06 11.77 12.37
CA ASN A 110 21.18 11.74 13.54
C ASN A 110 20.09 12.79 13.38
N TYR A 111 18.85 12.45 13.70
CA TYR A 111 17.73 13.38 13.78
C TYR A 111 16.99 13.21 15.11
N ILE A 112 16.27 14.24 15.52
CA ILE A 112 15.43 14.24 16.72
C ILE A 112 14.10 14.91 16.36
N ILE A 113 13.01 14.40 16.91
CA ILE A 113 11.69 15.03 16.83
C ILE A 113 11.53 15.84 18.11
N ASP A 114 11.42 17.16 17.99
CA ASP A 114 11.30 18.09 19.12
C ASP A 114 10.28 19.20 18.81
N GLY A 115 9.72 19.79 19.86
CA GLY A 115 8.72 20.84 19.77
C GLY A 115 9.34 22.20 19.50
N TYR A 116 8.92 22.86 18.43
CA TYR A 116 9.28 24.23 18.10
C TYR A 116 8.22 25.22 18.60
N PRO A 117 8.60 26.37 19.20
CA PRO A 117 7.65 27.40 19.62
C PRO A 117 7.03 28.10 18.40
N GLY A 118 5.83 27.69 18.01
CA GLY A 118 5.05 28.38 16.98
C GLY A 118 4.35 29.63 17.53
N VAL A 119 4.27 30.68 16.71
CA VAL A 119 3.43 31.84 17.01
C VAL A 119 1.98 31.36 16.91
N ASN A 120 1.30 31.19 18.05
CA ASN A 120 -0.08 30.65 18.21
C ASN A 120 -0.24 29.12 18.37
N TYR A 121 0.83 28.35 18.58
CA TYR A 121 0.72 26.92 18.87
C TYR A 121 1.37 26.57 20.21
N ALA A 122 0.73 25.71 21.00
CA ALA A 122 1.35 25.14 22.19
C ALA A 122 2.56 24.29 21.76
N ARG A 123 3.63 24.30 22.57
CA ARG A 123 4.79 23.42 22.33
C ARG A 123 4.34 21.98 22.61
N PRO A 124 4.50 21.05 21.67
CA PRO A 124 4.12 19.67 21.90
C PRO A 124 5.09 19.01 22.91
N ASP A 125 4.61 17.99 23.60
CA ASP A 125 5.36 17.18 24.55
C ASP A 125 5.34 15.68 24.19
N ALA A 126 5.95 14.85 25.02
CA ALA A 126 6.08 13.41 24.73
C ALA A 126 4.73 12.66 24.74
N GLY A 127 3.68 13.24 25.31
CA GLY A 127 2.32 12.70 25.32
C GLY A 127 1.61 12.82 23.98
N ASP A 128 2.02 13.77 23.12
CA ASP A 128 1.41 14.03 21.81
C ASP A 128 1.93 13.09 20.71
N PHE A 129 2.86 12.20 21.05
CA PHE A 129 3.49 11.26 20.12
C PHE A 129 3.45 9.83 20.67
N LEU A 130 3.59 8.84 19.78
CA LEU A 130 3.78 7.47 20.24
C LEU A 130 5.04 7.34 21.13
N PRO A 131 5.05 6.40 22.10
CA PRO A 131 6.19 6.21 22.98
C PRO A 131 7.50 6.04 22.21
N GLY A 132 8.51 6.85 22.54
CA GLY A 132 9.84 6.79 21.92
C GLY A 132 10.00 7.59 20.62
N GLU A 133 8.96 8.28 20.14
CA GLU A 133 9.06 9.16 18.97
C GLU A 133 9.63 10.55 19.34
N PHE A 134 9.12 11.19 20.40
CA PHE A 134 9.49 12.56 20.78
C PHE A 134 10.72 12.62 21.70
N GLY A 135 11.64 13.54 21.43
CA GLY A 135 12.83 13.79 22.25
C GLY A 135 13.91 12.69 22.17
N VAL A 136 13.77 11.74 21.24
CA VAL A 136 14.71 10.63 21.04
C VAL A 136 15.55 10.85 19.79
N THR A 137 16.87 10.73 19.92
CA THR A 137 17.80 10.79 18.79
C THR A 137 17.77 9.48 18.01
N ARG A 138 17.52 9.56 16.70
CA ARG A 138 17.41 8.42 15.78
C ARG A 138 18.39 8.56 14.62
N GLY A 139 18.84 7.43 14.08
CA GLY A 139 19.70 7.39 12.89
C GLY A 139 18.88 7.33 11.59
N LEU A 140 19.27 8.11 10.59
CA LEU A 140 18.83 8.01 9.20
C LEU A 140 20.03 7.65 8.33
N THR A 141 20.05 6.44 7.78
CA THR A 141 21.15 5.97 6.94
C THR A 141 20.82 6.14 5.46
N PHE A 142 21.72 6.80 4.74
CA PHE A 142 21.78 6.79 3.29
C PHE A 142 22.76 5.72 2.84
N ALA A 143 22.31 4.80 1.98
CA ALA A 143 23.19 3.88 1.28
C ALA A 143 24.11 4.64 0.29
N ALA A 144 25.17 3.98 -0.18
CA ALA A 144 25.98 4.52 -1.26
C ALA A 144 25.10 4.80 -2.49
N GLY A 145 25.23 5.97 -3.11
CA GLY A 145 24.42 6.39 -4.28
C GLY A 145 23.01 6.93 -3.97
N GLN A 146 22.48 6.77 -2.75
CA GLN A 146 21.10 7.17 -2.42
C GLN A 146 20.94 8.70 -2.27
N SER A 147 20.12 9.36 -3.06
CA SER A 147 19.94 10.84 -2.96
C SER A 147 18.74 11.28 -2.12
N VAL A 148 17.86 10.34 -1.74
CA VAL A 148 16.62 10.62 -1.00
C VAL A 148 16.40 9.56 0.08
N ALA A 149 16.02 9.99 1.28
CA ALA A 149 15.57 9.11 2.35
C ALA A 149 14.39 9.74 3.12
N THR A 150 13.59 8.95 3.82
CA THR A 150 12.39 9.43 4.52
C THR A 150 12.50 9.25 6.03
N ILE A 151 11.96 10.22 6.78
CA ILE A 151 11.70 10.14 8.21
C ILE A 151 10.18 10.04 8.37
N THR A 152 9.74 9.08 9.18
CA THR A 152 8.32 8.74 9.35
C THR A 152 7.94 8.93 10.82
N VAL A 153 7.04 9.86 11.10
CA VAL A 153 6.51 10.12 12.45
C VAL A 153 5.06 9.63 12.50
N ARG A 154 4.75 8.74 13.43
CA ARG A 154 3.42 8.11 13.53
C ARG A 154 2.45 9.03 14.27
N VAL A 155 1.31 9.38 13.66
CA VAL A 155 0.21 10.17 14.27
C VAL A 155 -1.12 9.42 14.15
N ALA A 156 -1.91 9.30 15.23
CA ALA A 156 -3.17 8.55 15.22
C ALA A 156 -4.26 9.26 14.41
N GLN A 157 -5.01 8.52 13.57
CA GLN A 157 -6.16 9.04 12.82
C GLN A 157 -7.32 8.05 12.87
N ASP A 158 -8.42 8.47 13.48
CA ASP A 158 -9.74 7.81 13.45
C ASP A 158 -10.77 8.84 13.00
N THR A 159 -11.33 8.63 11.80
CA THR A 159 -12.22 9.60 11.16
C THR A 159 -13.51 9.79 11.96
N THR A 160 -13.98 8.76 12.69
CA THR A 160 -15.22 8.84 13.49
C THR A 160 -15.09 9.72 14.73
N TYR A 161 -13.87 10.01 15.15
CA TYR A 161 -13.56 10.87 16.28
C TYR A 161 -13.47 12.36 15.93
N TYR A 162 -13.60 12.74 14.66
CA TYR A 162 -13.55 14.13 14.25
C TYR A 162 -14.50 15.00 15.10
N GLY A 163 -13.98 16.05 15.74
CA GLY A 163 -14.72 16.99 16.59
C GLY A 163 -14.75 16.65 18.08
N MET A 164 -14.35 15.43 18.47
CA MET A 164 -14.29 15.01 19.88
C MET A 164 -13.33 15.88 20.72
N ASP A 165 -12.29 16.41 20.09
CA ASP A 165 -11.28 17.30 20.66
C ASP A 165 -11.80 18.73 20.92
N THR A 166 -12.86 19.15 20.21
CA THR A 166 -13.38 20.52 20.32
C THR A 166 -14.36 20.66 21.48
N ASP A 167 -15.38 19.81 21.56
CA ASP A 167 -16.41 19.86 22.59
C ASP A 167 -16.89 18.49 23.07
N GLY A 168 -16.08 17.45 22.89
CA GLY A 168 -16.36 16.10 23.39
C GLY A 168 -17.45 15.36 22.61
N ARG A 169 -17.81 15.82 21.41
CA ARG A 169 -18.87 15.21 20.58
C ARG A 169 -18.39 14.97 19.16
N PRO A 170 -18.81 13.88 18.50
CA PRO A 170 -18.45 13.61 17.12
C PRO A 170 -19.16 14.62 16.19
N ARG A 171 -18.42 15.19 15.25
CA ARG A 171 -18.87 16.21 14.29
C ARG A 171 -18.65 15.80 12.84
N LEU A 172 -18.34 14.52 12.59
CA LEU A 172 -18.07 14.04 11.22
C LEU A 172 -19.27 14.30 10.30
N ALA A 173 -20.50 14.10 10.77
CA ALA A 173 -21.71 14.39 10.00
C ALA A 173 -21.83 15.88 9.60
N GLU A 174 -21.45 16.80 10.50
CA GLU A 174 -21.42 18.25 10.24
C GLU A 174 -20.36 18.59 9.19
N LEU A 175 -19.15 18.03 9.31
CA LEU A 175 -18.07 18.21 8.33
C LEU A 175 -18.51 17.72 6.95
N LEU A 176 -19.09 16.52 6.87
CA LEU A 176 -19.55 15.94 5.62
C LEU A 176 -20.62 16.80 4.95
N GLY A 177 -21.57 17.36 5.72
CA GLY A 177 -22.55 18.31 5.19
C GLY A 177 -21.91 19.58 4.64
N ARG A 178 -20.81 20.06 5.24
CA ARG A 178 -20.05 21.21 4.71
C ARG A 178 -19.26 20.87 3.46
N LEU A 179 -18.62 19.70 3.40
CA LEU A 179 -17.87 19.24 2.23
C LEU A 179 -18.77 19.00 1.03
N GLU A 180 -19.95 18.42 1.25
CA GLU A 180 -20.96 18.20 0.21
C GLU A 180 -21.39 19.52 -0.45
N ALA A 181 -21.42 20.63 0.29
CA ALA A 181 -21.76 21.95 -0.23
C ALA A 181 -20.62 22.62 -1.05
N VAL A 182 -19.41 22.08 -1.04
CA VAL A 182 -18.27 22.65 -1.80
C VAL A 182 -18.42 22.33 -3.29
N PRO A 183 -18.49 23.33 -4.18
CA PRO A 183 -18.55 23.10 -5.62
C PRO A 183 -17.31 22.36 -6.14
N GLY A 184 -17.52 21.38 -7.03
CA GLY A 184 -16.45 20.61 -7.66
C GLY A 184 -16.02 19.35 -6.90
N ILE A 185 -16.52 19.12 -5.68
CA ILE A 185 -16.37 17.82 -5.02
C ILE A 185 -17.48 16.90 -5.54
N GLU A 186 -17.09 15.81 -6.20
CA GLU A 186 -18.02 14.79 -6.69
C GLU A 186 -18.11 13.60 -5.74
N TRP A 187 -16.97 13.03 -5.33
CA TRP A 187 -16.92 11.86 -4.45
C TRP A 187 -16.19 12.16 -3.16
N ILE A 188 -16.82 11.81 -2.04
CA ILE A 188 -16.26 11.85 -0.69
C ILE A 188 -16.24 10.41 -0.18
N ARG A 189 -15.04 9.87 0.01
CA ARG A 189 -14.83 8.51 0.52
C ARG A 189 -14.41 8.56 1.98
N LEU A 190 -15.05 7.76 2.82
CA LEU A 190 -14.70 7.64 4.22
C LEU A 190 -13.75 6.46 4.45
N MET A 191 -12.60 6.75 5.04
CA MET A 191 -11.56 5.74 5.34
C MET A 191 -11.15 5.79 6.81
N TYR A 192 -10.59 4.69 7.32
CA TYR A 192 -10.07 4.61 8.69
C TYR A 192 -11.15 4.91 9.75
N LEU A 193 -12.32 4.30 9.59
CA LEU A 193 -13.42 4.43 10.53
C LEU A 193 -13.26 3.41 11.66
N TYR A 194 -13.54 3.82 12.88
CA TYR A 194 -13.63 2.89 14.01
C TYR A 194 -15.10 2.56 14.32
N PRO A 195 -15.45 1.35 14.78
CA PRO A 195 -16.84 0.96 15.06
C PRO A 195 -17.58 1.74 16.17
N MET A 196 -17.01 2.83 16.70
CA MET A 196 -17.64 3.71 17.68
C MET A 196 -18.11 5.00 17.01
N HIS A 197 -18.94 5.77 17.71
CA HIS A 197 -19.41 7.09 17.27
C HIS A 197 -20.14 7.13 15.91
N PHE A 198 -20.65 5.99 15.44
CA PHE A 198 -21.63 5.92 14.36
C PHE A 198 -23.01 6.39 14.84
N THR A 199 -23.19 7.70 14.93
CA THR A 199 -24.48 8.32 15.25
C THR A 199 -25.50 8.07 14.15
N ASP A 200 -26.79 8.14 14.46
CA ASP A 200 -27.84 8.03 13.45
C ASP A 200 -27.73 9.15 12.41
N GLU A 201 -27.37 10.37 12.85
CA GLU A 201 -27.11 11.50 11.94
C GLU A 201 -26.01 11.21 10.91
N LEU A 202 -24.92 10.54 11.32
CA LEU A 202 -23.85 10.16 10.40
C LEU A 202 -24.33 9.12 9.38
N VAL A 203 -25.06 8.10 9.85
CA VAL A 203 -25.58 7.04 8.97
C VAL A 203 -26.59 7.60 7.98
N ASP A 204 -27.52 8.43 8.44
CA ASP A 204 -28.52 9.09 7.60
C ASP A 204 -27.84 9.99 6.54
N ARG A 205 -26.82 10.74 6.93
CA ARG A 205 -26.04 11.60 6.01
C ARG A 205 -25.36 10.79 4.91
N ILE A 206 -24.74 9.66 5.26
CA ILE A 206 -24.10 8.77 4.27
C ILE A 206 -25.18 8.16 3.36
N ALA A 207 -26.28 7.68 3.93
CA ALA A 207 -27.35 7.01 3.19
C ALA A 207 -28.09 7.93 2.20
N SER A 208 -28.20 9.23 2.51
CA SER A 208 -28.98 10.18 1.71
C SER A 208 -28.15 11.01 0.73
N SER A 209 -26.84 10.86 0.69
CA SER A 209 -25.95 11.71 -0.12
C SER A 209 -25.62 11.07 -1.47
N ASP A 210 -25.59 11.89 -2.52
CA ASP A 210 -25.10 11.49 -3.84
C ASP A 210 -23.59 11.68 -3.99
N ARG A 211 -22.94 12.33 -3.01
CA ARG A 211 -21.49 12.63 -3.03
C ARG A 211 -20.70 11.81 -2.03
N ILE A 212 -21.29 11.50 -0.88
CA ILE A 212 -20.65 10.64 0.11
C ILE A 212 -20.86 9.21 -0.33
N LEU A 213 -19.77 8.56 -0.72
CA LEU A 213 -19.84 7.23 -1.28
C LEU A 213 -20.36 6.24 -0.23
N PRO A 214 -21.23 5.29 -0.60
CA PRO A 214 -21.65 4.19 0.28
C PRO A 214 -20.52 3.14 0.36
N TYR A 215 -19.34 3.58 0.76
CA TYR A 215 -18.15 2.79 1.01
C TYR A 215 -17.61 3.16 2.37
N LEU A 216 -17.46 2.17 3.25
CA LEU A 216 -16.94 2.36 4.59
C LEU A 216 -15.79 1.40 4.85
N ASP A 217 -14.60 1.97 5.10
CA ASP A 217 -13.45 1.22 5.59
C ASP A 217 -13.43 1.19 7.12
N LEU A 218 -13.75 0.01 7.67
CA LEU A 218 -13.92 -0.27 9.09
C LEU A 218 -12.95 -1.39 9.53
N PRO A 219 -11.68 -1.08 9.87
CA PRO A 219 -10.72 -2.07 10.35
C PRO A 219 -11.16 -2.68 11.69
N LEU A 220 -11.71 -3.89 11.68
CA LEU A 220 -12.20 -4.58 12.88
C LEU A 220 -11.07 -5.26 13.68
N GLN A 221 -10.01 -5.66 12.98
CA GLN A 221 -8.82 -6.38 13.47
C GLN A 221 -9.10 -7.80 13.95
N HIS A 222 -10.13 -8.01 14.76
CA HIS A 222 -10.57 -9.33 15.21
C HIS A 222 -12.06 -9.29 15.58
N VAL A 223 -12.68 -10.43 15.89
CA VAL A 223 -14.07 -10.49 16.40
C VAL A 223 -14.16 -11.02 17.83
N ASN A 224 -13.27 -11.96 18.20
CA ASN A 224 -13.24 -12.49 19.55
C ASN A 224 -12.89 -11.41 20.60
N GLU A 225 -13.76 -11.25 21.60
CA GLU A 225 -13.67 -10.19 22.61
C GLU A 225 -12.41 -10.26 23.48
N ARG A 226 -11.90 -11.47 23.77
CA ARG A 226 -10.67 -11.62 24.56
C ARG A 226 -9.46 -11.15 23.77
N VAL A 227 -9.40 -11.47 22.48
CA VAL A 227 -8.34 -10.99 21.57
C VAL A 227 -8.46 -9.48 21.38
N LEU A 228 -9.67 -8.97 21.11
CA LEU A 228 -9.95 -7.55 20.99
C LEU A 228 -9.52 -6.75 22.23
N LYS A 229 -9.83 -7.25 23.44
CA LYS A 229 -9.38 -6.64 24.69
C LYS A 229 -7.85 -6.60 24.81
N ARG A 230 -7.15 -7.66 24.38
CA ARG A 230 -5.67 -7.69 24.34
C ARG A 230 -5.10 -6.75 23.27
N MET A 231 -5.84 -6.50 22.18
CA MET A 231 -5.55 -5.46 21.17
C MET A 231 -5.93 -4.04 21.64
N ALA A 232 -6.36 -3.87 22.90
CA ALA A 232 -6.85 -2.61 23.46
C ALA A 232 -8.07 -2.02 22.72
N ARG A 233 -8.84 -2.86 22.02
CA ARG A 233 -10.10 -2.46 21.38
C ARG A 233 -11.21 -2.38 22.43
N ARG A 234 -12.05 -1.34 22.33
CA ARG A 234 -13.15 -1.05 23.27
C ARG A 234 -14.51 -1.37 22.65
N VAL A 235 -14.59 -2.49 21.93
CA VAL A 235 -15.80 -2.94 21.24
C VAL A 235 -16.00 -4.42 21.49
N THR A 236 -17.26 -4.82 21.63
CA THR A 236 -17.69 -6.21 21.74
C THR A 236 -18.08 -6.77 20.38
N ARG A 237 -18.18 -8.10 20.29
CA ARG A 237 -18.68 -8.77 19.09
C ARG A 237 -20.11 -8.35 18.79
N ALA A 238 -20.96 -8.31 19.81
CA ALA A 238 -22.38 -7.98 19.66
C ALA A 238 -22.58 -6.54 19.16
N GLU A 239 -21.84 -5.57 19.69
CA GLU A 239 -21.89 -4.18 19.23
C GLU A 239 -21.45 -4.05 17.77
N THR A 240 -20.36 -4.76 17.40
CA THR A 240 -19.86 -4.78 16.02
C THR A 240 -20.86 -5.41 15.07
N GLU A 241 -21.46 -6.55 15.45
CA GLU A 241 -22.49 -7.22 14.65
C GLU A 241 -23.72 -6.32 14.48
N HIS A 242 -24.23 -5.74 15.56
CA HIS A 242 -25.35 -4.80 15.50
C HIS A 242 -25.06 -3.58 14.61
N LEU A 243 -23.86 -2.99 14.71
CA LEU A 243 -23.46 -1.88 13.86
C LEU A 243 -23.49 -2.26 12.38
N LEU A 244 -22.83 -3.37 12.01
CA LEU A 244 -22.74 -3.81 10.62
C LEU A 244 -24.13 -4.13 10.03
N ASP A 245 -25.04 -4.72 10.83
CA ASP A 245 -26.41 -4.99 10.41
C ASP A 245 -27.17 -3.69 10.14
N ARG A 246 -27.05 -2.72 11.06
CA ARG A 246 -27.65 -1.40 10.90
C ARG A 246 -27.12 -0.68 9.65
N LEU A 247 -25.80 -0.66 9.44
CA LEU A 247 -25.18 -0.02 8.28
C LEU A 247 -25.67 -0.64 6.96
N ARG A 248 -25.65 -1.97 6.84
CA ARG A 248 -26.15 -2.66 5.64
C ARG A 248 -27.64 -2.44 5.41
N HIS A 249 -28.43 -2.28 6.47
CA HIS A 249 -29.87 -2.03 6.37
C HIS A 249 -30.17 -0.60 5.91
N GLN A 250 -29.44 0.39 6.43
CA GLN A 250 -29.76 1.80 6.24
C GLN A 250 -29.04 2.46 5.07
N ILE A 251 -27.87 1.97 4.64
CA ILE A 251 -27.09 2.55 3.53
C ILE A 251 -27.25 1.68 2.28
N PRO A 252 -28.04 2.11 1.28
CA PRO A 252 -28.21 1.35 0.04
C PRO A 252 -26.89 1.22 -0.72
N GLY A 253 -26.63 0.03 -1.27
CA GLY A 253 -25.41 -0.21 -2.05
C GLY A 253 -24.11 -0.22 -1.23
N LEU A 254 -24.19 -0.30 0.10
CA LEU A 254 -23.03 -0.25 0.97
C LEU A 254 -21.97 -1.31 0.61
N VAL A 255 -20.75 -0.84 0.39
CA VAL A 255 -19.52 -1.64 0.29
C VAL A 255 -18.76 -1.51 1.60
N LEU A 256 -18.60 -2.63 2.30
CA LEU A 256 -17.82 -2.66 3.53
C LEU A 256 -16.42 -3.18 3.25
N ARG A 257 -15.43 -2.35 3.56
CA ARG A 257 -14.03 -2.77 3.68
C ARG A 257 -13.69 -3.00 5.14
N THR A 258 -12.95 -4.07 5.42
CA THR A 258 -12.39 -4.29 6.75
C THR A 258 -10.97 -4.82 6.69
N THR A 259 -10.35 -4.96 7.86
CA THR A 259 -9.03 -5.54 8.04
C THR A 259 -9.07 -6.48 9.22
N MET A 260 -8.44 -7.65 9.09
CA MET A 260 -8.27 -8.65 10.14
C MET A 260 -6.78 -8.90 10.39
N ILE A 261 -6.42 -9.12 11.66
CA ILE A 261 -5.08 -9.52 12.09
C ILE A 261 -5.16 -10.94 12.65
N THR A 262 -4.40 -11.85 12.06
CA THR A 262 -4.27 -13.24 12.54
C THR A 262 -3.05 -13.42 13.41
N GLY A 263 -3.13 -14.35 14.34
CA GLY A 263 -1.97 -14.77 15.11
C GLY A 263 -1.50 -13.73 16.14
N PHE A 264 -2.43 -12.90 16.63
CA PHE A 264 -2.13 -11.94 17.70
C PHE A 264 -1.71 -12.69 18.99
N PRO A 265 -0.81 -12.13 19.83
CA PRO A 265 -0.31 -12.84 21.01
C PRO A 265 -1.44 -13.34 21.91
N GLY A 266 -1.49 -14.66 22.12
CA GLY A 266 -2.50 -15.37 22.90
C GLY A 266 -3.73 -15.87 22.12
N GLU A 267 -3.79 -15.70 20.79
CA GLU A 267 -4.89 -16.20 19.96
C GLU A 267 -4.87 -17.74 19.84
N SER A 268 -5.88 -18.38 20.43
CA SER A 268 -6.12 -19.82 20.30
C SER A 268 -6.74 -20.20 18.94
N GLU A 269 -6.75 -21.49 18.62
CA GLU A 269 -7.36 -21.98 17.37
C GLU A 269 -8.87 -21.76 17.35
N GLU A 270 -9.54 -21.90 18.50
CA GLU A 270 -10.99 -21.66 18.61
C GLU A 270 -11.34 -20.19 18.35
N GLN A 271 -10.51 -19.26 18.84
CA GLN A 271 -10.69 -17.82 18.62
C GLN A 271 -10.42 -17.43 17.16
N PHE A 272 -9.41 -18.05 16.54
CA PHE A 272 -9.16 -17.91 15.12
C PHE A 272 -10.33 -18.44 14.29
N GLN A 273 -10.85 -19.63 14.61
CA GLN A 273 -11.98 -20.22 13.90
C GLN A 273 -13.24 -19.36 14.02
N GLU A 274 -13.48 -18.75 15.19
CA GLU A 274 -14.56 -17.78 15.38
C GLU A 274 -14.44 -16.58 14.42
N MET A 275 -13.23 -16.06 14.21
CA MET A 275 -12.97 -14.99 13.24
C MET A 275 -13.19 -15.44 11.80
N LEU A 276 -12.72 -16.64 11.43
CA LEU A 276 -12.94 -17.20 10.10
C LEU A 276 -14.44 -17.37 9.81
N ASP A 277 -15.19 -17.95 10.75
CA ASP A 277 -16.64 -18.13 10.63
C ASP A 277 -17.38 -16.79 10.53
N PHE A 278 -16.90 -15.78 11.26
CA PHE A 278 -17.42 -14.42 11.16
C PHE A 278 -17.21 -13.84 9.75
N VAL A 279 -16.00 -13.92 9.20
CA VAL A 279 -15.71 -13.43 7.83
C VAL A 279 -16.62 -14.10 6.80
N VAL A 280 -16.72 -15.43 6.84
CA VAL A 280 -17.59 -16.21 5.94
C VAL A 280 -19.05 -15.78 6.03
N ARG A 281 -19.53 -15.52 7.25
CA ARG A 281 -20.92 -15.11 7.49
C ARG A 281 -21.21 -13.68 7.08
N ARG A 282 -20.30 -12.74 7.37
CA ARG A 282 -20.52 -11.30 7.11
C ARG A 282 -20.29 -10.91 5.66
N ARG A 283 -19.53 -11.71 4.91
CA ARG A 283 -19.33 -11.55 3.46
C ARG A 283 -18.93 -10.13 3.06
N PHE A 284 -17.84 -9.62 3.65
CA PHE A 284 -17.32 -8.30 3.32
C PHE A 284 -16.93 -8.22 1.85
N GLU A 285 -17.25 -7.10 1.21
CA GLU A 285 -16.94 -6.86 -0.19
C GLU A 285 -15.43 -6.66 -0.40
N ARG A 286 -14.76 -6.04 0.58
CA ARG A 286 -13.30 -5.87 0.61
C ARG A 286 -12.76 -6.26 1.99
N LEU A 287 -11.68 -7.03 2.04
CA LEU A 287 -11.07 -7.41 3.32
C LEU A 287 -9.58 -7.67 3.17
N GLY A 288 -8.77 -6.93 3.94
CA GLY A 288 -7.35 -7.17 4.12
C GLY A 288 -7.08 -8.13 5.28
N VAL A 289 -6.12 -9.05 5.12
CA VAL A 289 -5.67 -9.93 6.21
C VAL A 289 -4.17 -9.82 6.38
N PHE A 290 -3.75 -9.48 7.59
CA PHE A 290 -2.35 -9.38 7.97
C PHE A 290 -2.04 -10.37 9.08
N ALA A 291 -0.90 -11.05 8.98
CA ALA A 291 -0.36 -11.75 10.13
C ALA A 291 0.19 -10.71 11.11
N TYR A 292 -0.03 -10.90 12.42
CA TYR A 292 0.56 -10.04 13.44
C TYR A 292 2.09 -9.97 13.24
N SER A 293 2.62 -8.76 13.06
CA SER A 293 4.06 -8.51 13.05
C SER A 293 4.53 -8.15 14.45
N PHE A 294 5.60 -8.80 14.92
CA PHE A 294 6.20 -8.43 16.20
C PHE A 294 7.01 -7.14 16.03
N GLU A 295 6.65 -6.11 16.80
CA GLU A 295 7.35 -4.83 16.82
C GLU A 295 7.80 -4.53 18.26
N PRO A 296 9.11 -4.47 18.56
CA PRO A 296 9.65 -4.50 19.92
C PRO A 296 9.14 -3.36 20.83
N ASP A 297 8.83 -2.21 20.24
CA ASP A 297 8.41 -1.01 20.97
C ASP A 297 6.89 -0.92 21.19
N THR A 298 6.14 -1.95 20.79
CA THR A 298 4.67 -1.96 20.93
C THR A 298 4.21 -2.56 22.26
N PRO A 299 3.05 -2.14 22.80
CA PRO A 299 2.43 -2.83 23.94
C PRO A 299 2.21 -4.33 23.70
N SER A 300 1.92 -4.73 22.45
CA SER A 300 1.72 -6.13 22.05
C SER A 300 2.97 -6.99 22.15
N ALA A 301 4.18 -6.41 22.04
CA ALA A 301 5.43 -7.15 22.22
C ALA A 301 5.62 -7.65 23.66
N LYS A 302 5.02 -6.97 24.64
CA LYS A 302 5.08 -7.35 26.06
C LYS A 302 4.07 -8.41 26.44
N LEU A 303 3.15 -8.77 25.53
CA LEU A 303 2.14 -9.78 25.77
C LEU A 303 2.73 -11.19 25.70
N ASP A 304 2.21 -12.07 26.54
CA ASP A 304 2.49 -13.49 26.51
C ASP A 304 1.83 -14.20 25.32
N GLY A 305 2.20 -15.46 25.08
CA GLY A 305 1.56 -16.30 24.06
C GLY A 305 1.86 -15.86 22.63
N GLN A 306 3.08 -15.39 22.36
CA GLN A 306 3.52 -15.11 20.99
C GLN A 306 3.37 -16.36 20.11
N ILE A 307 2.80 -16.19 18.92
CA ILE A 307 2.46 -17.30 18.02
C ILE A 307 3.58 -17.43 16.96
N PRO A 308 4.06 -18.65 16.67
CA PRO A 308 5.07 -18.86 15.63
C PRO A 308 4.61 -18.32 14.28
N GLU A 309 5.52 -17.68 13.55
CA GLU A 309 5.22 -17.02 12.27
C GLU A 309 4.50 -17.94 11.28
N GLN A 310 4.92 -19.19 11.21
CA GLN A 310 4.28 -20.20 10.35
C GLN A 310 2.78 -20.35 10.62
N VAL A 311 2.39 -20.37 11.90
CA VAL A 311 0.97 -20.48 12.31
C VAL A 311 0.21 -19.19 11.99
N ARG A 312 0.82 -18.02 12.20
CA ARG A 312 0.20 -16.72 11.86
C ARG A 312 -0.08 -16.61 10.37
N GLN A 313 0.87 -17.04 9.53
CA GLN A 313 0.74 -17.04 8.08
C GLN A 313 -0.24 -18.10 7.57
N GLU A 314 -0.25 -19.30 8.15
CA GLU A 314 -1.24 -20.34 7.83
C GLU A 314 -2.66 -19.82 8.07
N ARG A 315 -2.90 -19.22 9.25
CA ARG A 315 -4.18 -18.59 9.61
C ARG A 315 -4.56 -17.46 8.65
N ARG A 316 -3.61 -16.60 8.30
CA ARG A 316 -3.81 -15.54 7.29
C ARG A 316 -4.28 -16.15 5.96
N ASN A 317 -3.60 -17.18 5.47
CA ASN A 317 -3.91 -17.81 4.20
C ASN A 317 -5.29 -18.48 4.21
N ARG A 318 -5.70 -19.09 5.34
CA ARG A 318 -7.05 -19.67 5.51
C ARG A 318 -8.16 -18.62 5.38
N ILE A 319 -7.99 -17.44 6.00
CA ILE A 319 -8.97 -16.35 5.84
C ILE A 319 -8.93 -15.77 4.43
N LEU A 320 -7.75 -15.55 3.85
CA LEU A 320 -7.64 -15.04 2.48
C LEU A 320 -8.31 -15.96 1.46
N ALA A 321 -8.15 -17.28 1.59
CA ALA A 321 -8.81 -18.24 0.71
C ALA A 321 -10.34 -18.15 0.82
N ALA A 322 -10.88 -18.09 2.03
CA ALA A 322 -12.33 -17.92 2.23
C ALA A 322 -12.84 -16.57 1.71
N GLN A 323 -12.08 -15.50 1.92
CA GLN A 323 -12.42 -14.16 1.46
C GLN A 323 -12.35 -14.03 -0.07
N GLN A 324 -11.41 -14.70 -0.74
CA GLN A 324 -11.32 -14.73 -2.20
C GLN A 324 -12.61 -15.24 -2.82
N GLU A 325 -13.16 -16.33 -2.30
CA GLU A 325 -14.45 -16.87 -2.78
C GLU A 325 -15.59 -15.84 -2.65
N ILE A 326 -15.62 -15.11 -1.54
CA ILE A 326 -16.62 -14.06 -1.27
C ILE A 326 -16.45 -12.88 -2.24
N ALA A 327 -15.24 -12.35 -2.36
CA ALA A 327 -14.93 -11.20 -3.21
C ALA A 327 -15.20 -11.52 -4.69
N PHE A 328 -14.77 -12.70 -5.16
CA PHE A 328 -14.99 -13.12 -6.54
C PHE A 328 -16.47 -13.38 -6.83
N ALA A 329 -17.22 -13.93 -5.87
CA ALA A 329 -18.66 -14.08 -6.01
C ALA A 329 -19.37 -12.72 -6.08
N TRP A 330 -18.94 -11.74 -5.29
CA TRP A 330 -19.48 -10.39 -5.35
C TRP A 330 -19.16 -9.71 -6.69
N ASN A 331 -17.93 -9.80 -7.19
CA ASN A 331 -17.53 -9.25 -8.48
C ASN A 331 -18.32 -9.87 -9.64
N ARG A 332 -18.47 -11.21 -9.66
CA ARG A 332 -19.32 -11.90 -10.66
C ARG A 332 -20.76 -11.43 -10.63
N ALA A 333 -21.30 -11.10 -9.46
CA ALA A 333 -22.65 -10.57 -9.33
C ALA A 333 -22.80 -9.13 -9.86
N GLN A 334 -21.69 -8.44 -10.17
CA GLN A 334 -21.71 -7.12 -10.80
C GLN A 334 -21.82 -7.19 -12.32
N VAL A 335 -21.55 -8.34 -12.95
CA VAL A 335 -21.66 -8.50 -14.40
C VAL A 335 -23.10 -8.22 -14.87
N GLY A 336 -23.24 -7.39 -15.90
CA GLY A 336 -24.50 -6.88 -16.44
C GLY A 336 -25.09 -5.70 -15.67
N ARG A 337 -24.41 -5.17 -14.66
CA ARG A 337 -24.89 -4.01 -13.89
C ARG A 337 -24.25 -2.70 -14.39
N PRO A 338 -25.02 -1.59 -14.35
CA PRO A 338 -24.47 -0.28 -14.60
C PRO A 338 -23.66 0.21 -13.39
N TRP A 339 -22.52 0.84 -13.65
CA TRP A 339 -21.62 1.42 -12.66
C TRP A 339 -21.06 2.75 -13.15
N GLU A 340 -20.86 3.70 -12.24
CA GLU A 340 -20.02 4.87 -12.49
C GLU A 340 -18.55 4.51 -12.24
N VAL A 341 -17.69 4.80 -13.20
CA VAL A 341 -16.25 4.51 -13.13
C VAL A 341 -15.46 5.79 -13.30
N LEU A 342 -14.64 6.12 -12.30
CA LEU A 342 -13.65 7.20 -12.38
C LEU A 342 -12.44 6.68 -13.16
N ILE A 343 -12.11 7.32 -14.27
CA ILE A 343 -10.94 6.96 -15.10
C ILE A 343 -9.67 7.51 -14.44
N ASP A 344 -8.73 6.63 -14.10
CA ASP A 344 -7.46 7.02 -13.47
C ASP A 344 -6.34 7.23 -14.49
N ARG A 345 -6.25 6.36 -15.51
CA ARG A 345 -5.20 6.41 -16.54
C ARG A 345 -5.55 5.61 -17.79
N ASP A 346 -4.91 5.97 -18.90
CA ASP A 346 -4.84 5.15 -20.11
C ASP A 346 -4.01 3.88 -19.91
N ILE A 347 -4.26 2.84 -20.69
CA ILE A 347 -3.41 1.65 -20.78
C ILE A 347 -2.35 1.88 -21.86
N PRO A 348 -1.04 1.91 -21.52
CA PRO A 348 0.00 2.16 -22.51
C PRO A 348 0.01 1.13 -23.62
N GLY A 349 -0.08 1.59 -24.88
CA GLY A 349 -0.05 0.74 -26.05
C GLY A 349 -1.39 0.13 -26.46
N GLU A 350 -2.48 0.42 -25.74
CA GLU A 350 -3.83 0.01 -26.12
C GLU A 350 -4.73 1.24 -26.36
N GLU A 351 -5.26 1.37 -27.58
CA GLU A 351 -6.20 2.44 -27.90
C GLU A 351 -7.56 2.19 -27.27
N ASN A 352 -8.22 3.26 -26.78
CA ASN A 352 -9.56 3.21 -26.18
C ASN A 352 -9.67 2.28 -24.96
N ALA A 353 -8.55 2.04 -24.26
CA ALA A 353 -8.49 1.17 -23.08
C ALA A 353 -7.91 1.92 -21.87
N PHE A 354 -8.59 1.80 -20.74
CA PHE A 354 -8.34 2.60 -19.55
C PHE A 354 -8.37 1.75 -18.28
N VAL A 355 -7.69 2.23 -17.25
CA VAL A 355 -7.85 1.76 -15.87
C VAL A 355 -8.62 2.81 -15.09
N GLY A 356 -9.63 2.38 -14.36
CA GLY A 356 -10.42 3.22 -13.48
C GLY A 356 -10.88 2.47 -12.23
N ARG A 357 -11.75 3.10 -11.46
CA ARG A 357 -12.29 2.56 -10.21
C ARG A 357 -13.75 2.92 -10.04
N THR A 358 -14.52 2.01 -9.43
CA THR A 358 -15.89 2.31 -9.00
C THR A 358 -15.89 2.99 -7.63
N TYR A 359 -17.07 3.42 -7.14
CA TYR A 359 -17.18 3.81 -5.75
C TYR A 359 -16.85 2.66 -4.77
N ALA A 360 -16.90 1.40 -5.20
CA ALA A 360 -16.58 0.24 -4.36
C ALA A 360 -15.07 0.07 -4.12
N ASP A 361 -14.22 0.83 -4.82
CA ASP A 361 -12.78 0.59 -4.85
C ASP A 361 -11.97 1.82 -4.43
N ALA A 362 -11.29 1.72 -3.29
CA ALA A 362 -10.31 2.70 -2.84
C ALA A 362 -9.01 2.59 -3.66
N PRO A 363 -8.30 3.72 -3.88
CA PRO A 363 -7.06 3.71 -4.66
C PRO A 363 -6.01 2.81 -4.02
N GLU A 364 -5.25 2.09 -4.85
CA GLU A 364 -4.10 1.24 -4.49
C GLU A 364 -4.38 0.00 -3.63
N ILE A 365 -5.47 -0.02 -2.88
CA ILE A 365 -5.74 -1.05 -1.85
C ILE A 365 -6.87 -2.02 -2.22
N ASP A 366 -7.75 -1.64 -3.15
CA ASP A 366 -8.85 -2.47 -3.65
C ASP A 366 -8.64 -2.82 -5.13
N GLY A 367 -9.67 -3.35 -5.80
CA GLY A 367 -9.60 -3.75 -7.20
C GLY A 367 -9.60 -2.57 -8.18
N VAL A 368 -9.37 -2.87 -9.45
CA VAL A 368 -9.50 -1.90 -10.55
C VAL A 368 -10.59 -2.32 -11.53
N VAL A 369 -11.01 -1.37 -12.35
CA VAL A 369 -11.88 -1.59 -13.50
C VAL A 369 -11.09 -1.32 -14.77
N TYR A 370 -11.02 -2.31 -15.65
CA TYR A 370 -10.55 -2.13 -17.01
C TYR A 370 -11.71 -1.68 -17.88
N VAL A 371 -11.60 -0.48 -18.47
CA VAL A 371 -12.68 0.16 -19.23
C VAL A 371 -12.30 0.27 -20.70
N THR A 372 -13.20 -0.15 -21.59
CA THR A 372 -13.11 0.16 -23.02
C THR A 372 -14.09 1.27 -23.38
N GLY A 373 -13.63 2.31 -24.09
CA GLY A 373 -14.46 3.42 -24.53
C GLY A 373 -13.70 4.46 -25.35
N GLU A 374 -14.41 5.23 -26.17
CA GLU A 374 -13.80 6.29 -27.00
C GLU A 374 -13.84 7.65 -26.31
N ASN A 375 -12.87 8.51 -26.61
CA ASN A 375 -12.80 9.90 -26.15
C ASN A 375 -12.89 10.07 -24.61
N LEU A 376 -12.38 9.09 -23.86
CA LEU A 376 -12.25 9.19 -22.41
C LEU A 376 -10.91 9.81 -22.01
N SER A 377 -10.85 10.37 -20.81
CA SER A 377 -9.63 10.98 -20.26
C SER A 377 -9.57 10.78 -18.74
N PRO A 378 -8.36 10.71 -18.17
CA PRO A 378 -8.18 10.66 -16.71
C PRO A 378 -8.91 11.79 -15.99
N GLY A 379 -9.53 11.46 -14.85
CA GLY A 379 -10.32 12.36 -14.01
C GLY A 379 -11.81 12.39 -14.33
N GLN A 380 -12.25 11.80 -15.45
CA GLN A 380 -13.67 11.73 -15.82
C GLN A 380 -14.40 10.61 -15.10
N ILE A 381 -15.68 10.84 -14.78
CA ILE A 381 -16.57 9.79 -14.29
C ILE A 381 -17.48 9.34 -15.44
N VAL A 382 -17.42 8.05 -15.76
CA VAL A 382 -18.03 7.47 -16.96
C VAL A 382 -19.08 6.43 -16.56
N PRO A 383 -20.31 6.50 -17.08
CA PRO A 383 -21.28 5.43 -16.94
C PRO A 383 -20.84 4.21 -17.77
N CYS A 384 -20.64 3.09 -17.11
CA CYS A 384 -20.17 1.85 -17.72
C CYS A 384 -21.12 0.69 -17.39
N GLU A 385 -21.13 -0.33 -18.24
CA GLU A 385 -21.73 -1.64 -17.94
C GLU A 385 -20.59 -2.64 -17.70
N VAL A 386 -20.64 -3.36 -16.58
CA VAL A 386 -19.66 -4.41 -16.28
C VAL A 386 -19.97 -5.62 -17.16
N VAL A 387 -19.03 -6.00 -18.02
CA VAL A 387 -19.21 -7.09 -18.99
C VAL A 387 -18.57 -8.40 -18.53
N ASP A 388 -17.56 -8.33 -17.67
CA ASP A 388 -16.87 -9.49 -17.13
C ASP A 388 -16.20 -9.15 -15.77
N ALA A 389 -15.80 -10.18 -15.03
CA ALA A 389 -15.08 -10.05 -13.78
C ALA A 389 -13.93 -11.07 -13.72
N ARG A 390 -12.72 -10.60 -13.43
CA ARG A 390 -11.51 -11.43 -13.32
C ARG A 390 -10.90 -11.25 -11.95
N ASP A 391 -11.00 -12.28 -11.12
CA ASP A 391 -10.54 -12.26 -9.74
C ASP A 391 -11.09 -11.04 -8.98
N TYR A 392 -10.22 -10.10 -8.59
CA TYR A 392 -10.58 -8.88 -7.86
C TYR A 392 -11.02 -7.72 -8.76
N ASP A 393 -10.78 -7.83 -10.06
CA ASP A 393 -10.95 -6.73 -11.01
C ASP A 393 -12.21 -6.92 -11.86
N LEU A 394 -12.77 -5.79 -12.30
CA LEU A 394 -13.91 -5.76 -13.21
C LEU A 394 -13.46 -5.35 -14.62
N ILE A 395 -14.19 -5.81 -15.62
CA ILE A 395 -14.05 -5.36 -17.00
C ILE A 395 -15.36 -4.72 -17.40
N ALA A 396 -15.31 -3.51 -17.94
CA ALA A 396 -16.49 -2.72 -18.26
C ALA A 396 -16.36 -2.02 -19.62
N ALA A 397 -17.50 -1.75 -20.23
CA ALA A 397 -17.61 -0.95 -21.44
C ALA A 397 -18.31 0.37 -21.13
N ALA A 398 -17.79 1.48 -21.64
CA ALA A 398 -18.45 2.78 -21.52
C ALA A 398 -19.79 2.78 -22.28
N THR A 399 -20.84 3.29 -21.65
CA THR A 399 -22.21 3.26 -22.18
C THR A 399 -22.81 4.65 -22.42
N GLY A 400 -22.14 5.71 -21.96
CA GLY A 400 -22.63 7.08 -22.08
C GLY A 400 -21.51 8.10 -21.99
N ALA A 401 -21.89 9.37 -22.04
CA ALA A 401 -20.94 10.47 -22.00
C ALA A 401 -20.28 10.60 -20.61
N PRO A 402 -18.98 10.92 -20.55
CA PRO A 402 -18.31 11.28 -19.30
C PRO A 402 -18.92 12.56 -18.71
N ARG A 403 -18.87 12.69 -17.38
CA ARG A 403 -19.04 13.98 -16.70
C ARG A 403 -17.72 14.51 -16.17
#